data_AF-A0A954BBN8-F1
#
_entry.id   AF-A0A954BBN8-F1
#
_cell.length_a   1.000
_cell.length_b   1.000
_cell.length_c   1.000
_cell.angle_alpha   90.00
_cell.angle_beta   90.00
_cell.angle_gamma   90.00
#
_symmetry.space_group_name_H-M   'P 1'
#
loop_
_entity.id
_entity.type
_entity.pdbx_description
1 polymer ?
#
loop_
_entity_poly.entity_id
_entity_poly.type
_entity_poly.pdbx_seq_one_letter_code
_entity_poly.pdbx_strand_id
1 'polypeptide(L)'
;RGFTKPNRLKFAEINVGALQAAIDAGKLDAANKIDAAALVAAGVLRRSFDGVRLLGVGELKAKVNLEVAHASAGARAAVEKAGGALVETVVKEESPAKKKAKKAAKGGDEE
;
A
#
# COMPACT_ATOMS: atom_id res chain seq x y z
N ARG A 1 -19.67 3.60 27.88
CA ARG A 1 -19.53 4.18 26.51
C ARG A 1 -18.08 4.64 26.38
N GLY A 2 -17.34 4.17 25.36
CA GLY A 2 -15.87 4.32 25.26
C GLY A 2 -15.42 5.48 24.36
N PHE A 3 -14.10 5.63 24.24
CA PHE A 3 -13.43 6.67 23.43
C PHE A 3 -13.06 6.16 22.03
N THR A 4 -13.24 7.01 21.01
CA THR A 4 -12.81 6.74 19.63
C THR A 4 -11.56 7.57 19.33
N LYS A 5 -10.43 6.91 19.00
CA LYS A 5 -9.17 7.60 18.64
C LYS A 5 -9.39 8.57 17.47
N PRO A 6 -9.15 9.90 17.62
CA PRO A 6 -9.36 10.89 16.56
C PRO A 6 -8.36 10.76 15.40
N ASN A 7 -7.12 10.36 15.70
CA ASN A 7 -6.05 10.19 14.70
C ASN A 7 -5.86 8.72 14.33
N ARG A 8 -6.95 8.05 13.91
CA ARG A 8 -6.87 6.67 13.44
C ARG A 8 -6.36 6.66 12.00
N LEU A 9 -5.21 6.01 11.79
CA LEU A 9 -4.69 5.73 10.46
C LEU A 9 -5.66 4.80 9.71
N LYS A 10 -5.90 5.10 8.44
CA LYS A 10 -6.71 4.29 7.53
C LYS A 10 -5.79 3.71 6.48
N PHE A 11 -5.84 2.39 6.33
CA PHE A 11 -5.07 1.69 5.32
C PHE A 11 -5.99 1.20 4.21
N ALA A 12 -5.49 1.23 2.98
CA ALA A 12 -6.12 0.56 1.85
C ALA A 12 -5.86 -0.94 1.97
N GLU A 13 -6.90 -1.76 2.03
CA GLU A 13 -6.75 -3.21 2.13
C GLU A 13 -6.68 -3.84 0.74
N ILE A 14 -5.73 -4.74 0.54
CA ILE A 14 -5.58 -5.49 -0.70
C ILE A 14 -5.31 -6.96 -0.40
N ASN A 15 -5.93 -7.83 -1.18
CA ASN A 15 -5.76 -9.28 -1.08
C ASN A 15 -4.73 -9.78 -2.09
N VAL A 16 -3.96 -10.80 -1.72
CA VAL A 16 -3.00 -11.45 -2.62
C VAL A 16 -3.64 -12.00 -3.91
N GLY A 17 -4.87 -12.51 -3.84
CA GLY A 17 -5.59 -12.96 -5.05
C GLY A 17 -5.96 -11.81 -6.02
N ALA A 18 -6.22 -10.61 -5.49
CA ALA A 18 -6.50 -9.44 -6.33
C ALA A 18 -5.24 -8.95 -7.05
N LEU A 19 -4.06 -9.07 -6.41
CA LEU A 19 -2.78 -8.80 -7.07
C LEU A 19 -2.52 -9.78 -8.21
N GLN A 20 -2.75 -11.07 -7.97
CA GLN A 20 -2.60 -12.08 -9.02
C GLN A 20 -3.51 -11.78 -10.22
N ALA A 21 -4.80 -11.50 -9.98
CA ALA A 21 -5.74 -11.15 -11.04
C ALA A 21 -5.32 -9.90 -11.82
N ALA A 22 -4.69 -8.92 -11.16
CA ALA A 22 -4.19 -7.72 -11.82
C ALA A 22 -2.93 -7.97 -12.66
N ILE A 23 -2.07 -8.89 -12.24
CA ILE A 23 -0.91 -9.35 -13.02
C ILE A 23 -1.37 -10.16 -14.23
N ASP A 24 -2.32 -11.08 -14.05
CA ASP A 24 -2.88 -11.89 -15.12
C ASP A 24 -3.62 -11.01 -16.16
N ALA A 25 -4.24 -9.93 -15.70
CA ALA A 25 -4.85 -8.91 -16.56
C ALA A 25 -3.85 -7.96 -17.23
N GLY A 26 -2.55 -8.11 -16.98
CA GLY A 26 -1.48 -7.25 -17.52
C GLY A 26 -1.51 -5.81 -17.01
N LYS A 27 -2.24 -5.53 -15.92
CA LYS A 27 -2.36 -4.19 -15.32
C LYS A 27 -1.22 -3.88 -14.35
N LEU A 28 -0.61 -4.91 -13.78
CA LEU A 28 0.54 -4.80 -12.89
C LEU A 28 1.72 -5.54 -13.48
N ASP A 29 2.86 -4.86 -13.52
CA ASP A 29 4.12 -5.45 -13.91
C ASP A 29 4.82 -6.04 -12.66
N ALA A 30 4.90 -7.37 -12.62
CA ALA A 30 5.54 -8.12 -11.54
C ALA A 30 7.09 -8.02 -11.56
N ALA A 31 7.67 -7.55 -12.67
CA ALA A 31 9.12 -7.37 -12.79
C ALA A 31 9.63 -6.14 -12.01
N ASN A 32 8.77 -5.14 -11.83
CA ASN A 32 9.10 -3.89 -11.17
C ASN A 32 8.66 -3.87 -9.71
N LYS A 33 9.20 -2.92 -8.95
CA LYS A 33 8.73 -2.66 -7.59
C LYS A 33 7.28 -2.16 -7.63
N ILE A 34 6.40 -2.88 -6.94
CA ILE A 34 4.99 -2.54 -6.79
C ILE A 34 4.84 -1.71 -5.51
N ASP A 35 4.73 -0.40 -5.68
CA ASP A 35 4.46 0.55 -4.61
C ASP A 35 2.97 0.95 -4.57
N ALA A 36 2.59 1.73 -3.55
CA ALA A 36 1.22 2.18 -3.39
C ALA A 36 0.74 3.06 -4.57
N ALA A 37 1.64 3.78 -5.25
CA ALA A 37 1.30 4.60 -6.41
C ALA A 37 1.02 3.74 -7.64
N ALA A 38 1.84 2.71 -7.90
CA ALA A 38 1.65 1.74 -8.96
C ALA A 38 0.35 0.96 -8.79
N LEU A 39 -0.02 0.57 -7.57
CA LEU A 39 -1.30 -0.09 -7.30
C LEU A 39 -2.51 0.80 -7.61
N VAL A 40 -2.39 2.11 -7.40
CA VAL A 40 -3.43 3.08 -7.75
C VAL A 40 -3.46 3.32 -9.26
N ALA A 41 -2.31 3.46 -9.91
CA ALA A 41 -2.19 3.63 -11.36
C ALA A 41 -2.71 2.41 -12.13
N ALA A 42 -2.46 1.20 -11.63
CA ALA A 42 -2.99 -0.05 -12.16
C ALA A 42 -4.50 -0.22 -11.94
N GLY A 43 -5.14 0.68 -11.19
CA GLY A 43 -6.57 0.64 -10.88
C GLY A 43 -6.98 -0.47 -9.90
N VAL A 44 -6.01 -1.13 -9.25
CA VAL A 44 -6.28 -2.15 -8.22
C VAL A 44 -6.73 -1.48 -6.92
N LEU A 45 -6.19 -0.30 -6.62
CA LEU A 45 -6.62 0.56 -5.53
C LEU A 45 -7.18 1.86 -6.08
N ARG A 46 -8.30 2.34 -5.52
CA ARG A 46 -8.79 3.69 -5.84
C ARG A 46 -7.96 4.78 -5.16
N ARG A 47 -7.51 4.53 -3.93
CA ARG A 47 -6.71 5.44 -3.09
C ARG A 47 -5.86 4.62 -2.11
N SER A 48 -4.67 5.12 -1.81
CA SER A 48 -3.70 4.48 -0.88
C SER A 48 -3.81 4.94 0.58
N PHE A 49 -4.70 5.90 0.91
CA PHE A 49 -4.90 6.44 2.26
C PHE A 49 -3.58 6.76 3.01
N ASP A 50 -3.38 6.21 4.21
CA ASP A 50 -2.14 6.33 5.01
C ASP A 50 -1.16 5.16 4.73
N GLY A 51 -1.47 4.29 3.77
CA GLY A 51 -0.66 3.15 3.37
C GLY A 51 -1.50 1.95 2.90
N VAL A 52 -0.82 0.93 2.38
CA VAL A 52 -1.46 -0.30 1.90
C VAL A 52 -1.27 -1.42 2.91
N ARG A 53 -2.35 -2.14 3.22
CA ARG A 53 -2.35 -3.33 4.07
C ARG A 53 -2.61 -4.58 3.23
N LEU A 54 -1.63 -5.46 3.16
CA LEU A 54 -1.73 -6.71 2.40
C LEU A 54 -2.33 -7.83 3.27
N LEU A 55 -3.33 -8.51 2.72
CA LEU A 55 -4.07 -9.60 3.33
C LEU A 55 -3.90 -10.89 2.51
N GLY A 56 -3.73 -12.01 3.21
CA GLY A 56 -3.44 -13.33 2.62
C GLY A 56 -4.67 -14.10 2.14
N VAL A 57 -5.67 -13.44 1.56
CA VAL A 57 -6.84 -14.11 0.99
C VAL A 57 -6.61 -14.36 -0.50
N GLY A 58 -6.71 -15.63 -0.92
CA GLY A 58 -6.44 -16.08 -2.29
C GLY A 58 -5.02 -16.62 -2.49
N GLU A 59 -4.67 -16.91 -3.74
CA GLU A 59 -3.36 -17.45 -4.12
C GLU A 59 -2.54 -16.43 -4.89
N LEU A 60 -1.22 -16.43 -4.66
CA LEU A 60 -0.24 -15.66 -5.39
C LEU A 60 0.78 -16.63 -5.99
N LYS A 61 0.92 -16.60 -7.31
CA LYS A 61 1.85 -17.46 -8.06
C LYS A 61 2.96 -16.64 -8.70
N ALA A 62 2.70 -15.37 -8.98
CA ALA A 62 3.68 -14.45 -9.53
C ALA A 62 4.71 -14.03 -8.46
N LYS A 63 5.98 -13.98 -8.86
CA LYS A 63 7.04 -13.33 -8.08
C LYS A 63 6.81 -11.84 -8.11
N VAL A 64 6.59 -11.23 -6.95
CA VAL A 64 6.30 -9.80 -6.83
C VAL A 64 7.21 -9.16 -5.79
N ASN A 65 7.66 -7.94 -6.08
CA ASN A 65 8.39 -7.11 -5.13
C ASN A 65 7.44 -6.02 -4.65
N LEU A 66 6.88 -6.17 -3.45
CA LEU A 66 5.84 -5.30 -2.89
C LEU A 66 6.39 -4.41 -1.78
N GLU A 67 6.11 -3.11 -1.88
CA GLU A 67 6.32 -2.13 -0.81
C GLU A 67 4.95 -1.75 -0.20
N VAL A 68 4.70 -2.20 1.04
CA VAL A 68 3.41 -2.00 1.74
C VAL A 68 3.63 -1.48 3.16
N ALA A 69 2.60 -0.86 3.75
CA ALA A 69 2.70 -0.35 5.13
C ALA A 69 2.61 -1.48 6.17
N HIS A 70 1.85 -2.54 5.86
CA HIS A 70 1.70 -3.69 6.74
C HIS A 70 1.24 -4.92 5.95
N ALA A 71 1.77 -6.11 6.26
CA ALA A 71 1.27 -7.38 5.73
C ALA A 71 0.81 -8.32 6.85
N SER A 72 -0.32 -9.00 6.66
CA SER A 72 -0.76 -10.06 7.60
C SER A 72 0.17 -11.28 7.54
N ALA A 73 0.19 -12.09 8.59
CA ALA A 73 1.04 -13.29 8.64
C ALA A 73 0.79 -14.24 7.44
N GLY A 74 -0.48 -14.45 7.08
CA GLY A 74 -0.85 -15.23 5.90
C GLY A 74 -0.40 -14.61 4.58
N ALA A 75 -0.41 -13.28 4.48
CA ALA A 75 0.09 -12.57 3.29
C ALA A 75 1.60 -12.73 3.12
N ARG A 76 2.38 -12.56 4.20
CA ARG A 76 3.84 -12.73 4.17
C ARG A 76 4.21 -14.15 3.70
N ALA A 77 3.57 -15.16 4.29
CA ALA A 77 3.77 -16.54 3.91
C ALA A 77 3.41 -16.81 2.43
N ALA A 78 2.35 -16.19 1.90
CA ALA A 78 1.98 -16.33 0.49
C ALA A 78 3.01 -15.67 -0.45
N VAL A 79 3.53 -14.49 -0.11
CA VAL A 79 4.56 -13.80 -0.90
C VAL A 79 5.89 -14.56 -0.89
N GLU A 80 6.31 -15.07 0.27
CA GLU A 80 7.51 -15.90 0.40
C GLU A 80 7.38 -17.22 -0.39
N LYS A 81 6.21 -17.88 -0.33
CA LYS A 81 5.93 -19.08 -1.14
C LYS A 81 5.98 -18.81 -2.64
N ALA A 82 5.55 -17.63 -3.08
CA ALA A 82 5.65 -17.22 -4.47
C ALA A 82 7.10 -16.84 -4.87
N GLY A 83 8.03 -16.74 -3.92
CA GLY A 83 9.42 -16.32 -4.14
C GLY A 83 9.56 -14.81 -4.40
N GLY A 84 8.61 -14.01 -3.90
CA GLY A 84 8.64 -12.55 -3.97
C GLY A 84 9.33 -11.91 -2.76
N ALA A 85 9.50 -10.60 -2.81
CA ALA A 85 10.01 -9.79 -1.70
C ALA A 85 8.92 -8.86 -1.17
N LEU A 86 8.82 -8.77 0.16
CA LEU A 86 7.93 -7.84 0.83
C LEU A 86 8.77 -6.87 1.66
N VAL A 87 8.64 -5.58 1.36
CA VAL A 87 9.27 -4.50 2.12
C VAL A 87 8.17 -3.76 2.86
N GLU A 88 8.22 -3.82 4.20
CA GLU A 88 7.32 -3.04 5.03
C GLU A 88 7.89 -1.64 5.21
N THR A 89 7.30 -0.65 4.54
CA THR A 89 7.56 0.74 4.86
C THR A 89 6.87 1.03 6.19
N VAL A 90 7.60 0.87 7.28
CA VAL A 90 7.12 1.25 8.61
C VAL A 90 6.72 2.72 8.49
N VAL A 91 5.42 2.99 8.60
CA VAL A 91 4.94 4.34 8.89
C VAL A 91 5.36 4.59 10.34
N LYS A 92 6.66 4.85 10.53
CA LYS A 92 7.19 5.37 11.77
C LYS A 92 6.34 6.59 12.05
N GLU A 93 5.70 6.63 13.21
CA GLU A 93 4.96 7.81 13.67
C GLU A 93 5.92 9.01 13.61
N GLU A 94 5.92 9.73 12.49
CA GLU A 94 6.34 11.10 12.51
C GLU A 94 5.27 11.83 13.33
N SER A 95 5.67 12.13 14.56
CA SER A 95 4.98 13.03 15.48
C SER A 95 4.35 14.21 14.73
N PRO A 96 3.18 14.71 15.17
CA PRO A 96 2.34 15.65 14.41
C PRO A 96 2.93 17.07 14.18
N ALA A 97 4.24 17.28 14.30
CA ALA A 97 4.86 18.59 14.20
C ALA A 97 5.17 19.08 12.77
N LYS A 98 5.17 18.25 11.71
CA LYS A 98 5.63 18.69 10.37
C LYS A 98 4.55 18.91 9.30
N LYS A 99 3.27 18.60 9.54
CA LYS A 99 2.20 18.91 8.55
C LYS A 99 1.88 20.42 8.42
N LYS A 100 2.42 21.30 9.28
CA LYS A 100 2.32 22.76 9.08
C LYS A 100 3.32 23.35 8.08
N ALA A 101 4.34 22.62 7.61
CA ALA A 101 5.37 23.21 6.74
C ALA A 101 5.08 23.07 5.23
N LYS A 102 4.27 22.10 4.77
CA LYS A 102 4.08 21.85 3.32
C LYS A 102 2.80 22.44 2.70
N LYS A 103 1.91 23.05 3.49
CA LYS A 103 0.75 23.81 2.95
C LYS A 103 1.04 25.32 2.77
N ALA A 104 2.22 25.80 3.16
CA ALA A 104 2.60 27.22 3.04
C ALA A 104 3.37 27.57 1.75
N ALA A 105 3.65 26.60 0.85
CA ALA A 105 4.51 26.82 -0.32
C ALA A 105 3.83 26.59 -1.69
N LYS A 106 2.50 26.54 -1.76
CA LYS A 106 1.77 26.49 -3.04
C LYS A 106 0.55 27.43 -3.03
N GLY A 107 0.81 28.68 -2.68
CA GLY A 107 -0.08 29.81 -2.90
C GLY A 107 0.75 30.95 -3.46
N GLY A 108 0.46 31.31 -4.71
CA GLY A 108 1.23 32.23 -5.55
C GLY A 108 1.75 31.47 -6.76
N ASP A 109 1.55 31.89 -8.00
CA ASP A 109 0.84 33.01 -8.61
C ASP A 109 0.88 32.64 -10.11
N GLU A 110 -0.23 32.70 -10.85
CA GLU A 110 -0.20 33.05 -12.27
C GLU A 110 -1.63 33.17 -12.82
N GLU A 111 -1.90 34.38 -13.27
CA GLU A 111 -3.02 34.87 -14.09
C GLU A 111 -3.06 34.20 -15.47
#